data_AF-A0A0B7FWP1-F1
#
_entry.id   AF-A0A0B7FWP1-F1
#
_cell.length_a   1.000
_cell.length_b   1.000
_cell.length_c   1.000
_cell.angle_alpha   90.00
_cell.angle_beta   90.00
_cell.angle_gamma   90.00
#
_symmetry.space_group_name_H-M   'P 1'
#
loop_
_entity.id
_entity.type
_entity.pdbx_description
1 polymer ?
#
loop_
_entity_poly.entity_id
_entity_poly.type
_entity_poly.pdbx_seq_one_letter_code
_entity_poly.pdbx_strand_id
1 'polypeptide(L)'
;MDGFSGICLARNLRVAVLASKMAEATGHTNNHLGRRENRGDPKRPWKGRGGTTASPIARERPTHFISIPLDHVVSFTTQVSQFTDTLLAASPPITGLDRSIIISPNRLHLTLGVMNLTTEEHESRGPLADSSQGGTDSKSSRKTVAEALALLHSLKPYVESTLQGQPLQLCLDEFAVMKRSPSGEADVMYVGPTPGRPKAEEHTRSVDVITNINKTFIENGFITDTRPLKLHCTVINTSHRKTAQGGRTRRTPFSMSQIEEFLTQNPHTAGTLLSPEGLLSIRELNICRMGSRDKFGRYVKAGGIAW
;
A
#
# COMPACT_ATOMS: atom_id res chain seq x y z
N MET A 1 -16.29 48.94 19.62
CA MET A 1 -16.84 48.43 18.36
C MET A 1 -15.71 48.37 17.36
N ASP A 2 -15.69 47.27 16.61
CA ASP A 2 -14.84 46.93 15.47
C ASP A 2 -13.36 46.62 15.69
N GLY A 3 -12.99 45.39 15.33
CA GLY A 3 -11.59 45.00 15.18
C GLY A 3 -11.29 43.50 15.11
N PHE A 4 -12.02 42.67 14.35
CA PHE A 4 -11.52 41.34 13.96
C PHE A 4 -12.18 40.86 12.65
N SER A 5 -11.50 41.04 11.52
CA SER A 5 -11.73 40.24 10.30
C SER A 5 -10.49 40.29 9.41
N GLY A 6 -9.68 39.23 9.43
CA GLY A 6 -8.45 39.20 8.65
C GLY A 6 -7.64 37.91 8.62
N ILE A 7 -8.23 36.74 8.96
CA ILE A 7 -7.48 35.46 8.97
C ILE A 7 -8.13 34.36 8.09
N CYS A 8 -9.35 34.52 7.59
CA CYS A 8 -10.04 33.44 6.88
C CYS A 8 -9.71 33.29 5.38
N LEU A 9 -9.06 34.25 4.72
CA LEU A 9 -8.86 34.18 3.26
C LEU A 9 -7.63 33.38 2.79
N ALA A 10 -6.60 33.23 3.63
CA ALA A 10 -5.34 32.59 3.21
C ALA A 10 -5.38 31.04 3.18
N ARG A 11 -6.37 30.42 3.84
CA ARG A 11 -6.52 28.95 3.86
C ARG A 11 -7.22 28.39 2.60
N ASN A 12 -8.09 29.16 1.96
CA ASN A 12 -8.84 28.70 0.79
C ASN A 12 -8.02 28.71 -0.51
N LEU A 13 -6.95 29.52 -0.60
CA LEU A 13 -6.11 29.58 -1.80
C LEU A 13 -5.19 28.35 -1.97
N ARG A 14 -4.88 27.61 -0.90
CA ARG A 14 -3.98 26.44 -0.97
C ARG A 14 -4.65 25.17 -1.49
N VAL A 15 -5.96 25.01 -1.33
CA VAL A 15 -6.66 23.82 -1.82
C VAL A 15 -6.95 23.90 -3.33
N ALA A 16 -7.14 25.12 -3.87
CA ALA A 16 -7.29 25.33 -5.31
C ALA A 16 -6.03 24.95 -6.11
N VAL A 17 -4.83 25.08 -5.52
CA VAL A 17 -3.57 24.64 -6.12
C VAL A 17 -3.43 23.11 -6.15
N LEU A 18 -4.10 22.39 -5.23
CA LEU A 18 -4.15 20.92 -5.25
C LEU A 18 -5.01 20.40 -6.42
N ALA A 19 -6.16 21.02 -6.69
CA ALA A 19 -7.01 20.66 -7.82
C ALA A 19 -6.33 20.96 -9.17
N SER A 20 -5.62 22.09 -9.29
CA SER A 20 -4.92 22.45 -10.53
C SER A 20 -3.69 21.57 -10.83
N LYS A 21 -3.02 21.02 -9.80
CA LYS A 21 -1.83 20.17 -10.00
C LYS A 21 -2.14 18.68 -10.19
N MET A 22 -3.32 18.20 -9.79
CA MET A 22 -3.75 16.84 -10.13
C MET A 22 -4.07 16.67 -11.63
N ALA A 23 -4.37 17.76 -12.34
CA ALA A 23 -4.54 17.76 -13.80
C ALA A 23 -3.20 17.74 -14.58
N GLU A 24 -2.09 18.19 -13.98
CA GLU A 24 -0.80 18.32 -14.67
C GLU A 24 0.12 17.08 -14.52
N ALA A 25 -0.16 16.19 -13.54
CA ALA A 25 0.67 15.01 -13.28
C ALA A 25 0.43 13.81 -14.23
N THR A 26 -0.49 13.91 -15.20
CA THR A 26 -0.80 12.84 -16.15
C THR A 26 -0.01 12.87 -17.47
N GLY A 27 1.04 13.69 -17.57
CA GLY A 27 1.68 14.01 -18.84
C GLY A 27 3.10 13.52 -19.07
N HIS A 28 3.54 12.34 -18.60
CA HIS A 28 4.85 11.78 -19.01
C HIS A 28 4.77 10.27 -19.28
N THR A 29 4.32 9.92 -20.48
CA THR A 29 4.60 8.61 -21.10
C THR A 29 5.37 8.85 -22.39
N ASN A 30 6.62 8.39 -22.44
CA ASN A 30 7.49 8.47 -23.60
C ASN A 30 6.89 7.71 -24.79
N ASN A 31 6.75 8.43 -25.90
CA ASN A 31 6.50 7.89 -27.23
C ASN A 31 7.77 7.23 -27.77
N HIS A 32 7.69 5.94 -28.12
CA HIS A 32 8.56 5.37 -29.14
C HIS A 32 7.69 4.88 -30.31
N LEU A 33 7.81 5.63 -31.40
CA LEU A 33 7.30 5.32 -32.74
C LEU A 33 7.99 4.04 -33.27
N GLY A 34 7.17 3.10 -33.72
CA GLY A 34 7.60 1.88 -34.41
C GLY A 34 6.51 1.41 -35.38
N ARG A 35 6.41 2.12 -36.50
CA ARG A 35 5.55 1.83 -37.66
C ARG A 35 5.99 0.51 -38.32
N ARG A 36 5.09 -0.45 -38.51
CA ARG A 36 5.21 -1.44 -39.60
C ARG A 36 3.85 -1.95 -40.07
N GLU A 37 3.73 -1.99 -41.39
CA GLU A 37 2.51 -2.17 -42.18
C GLU A 37 2.02 -3.63 -42.30
N ASN A 38 0.72 -3.72 -42.59
CA ASN A 38 -0.08 -4.80 -43.16
C ASN A 38 0.65 -5.96 -43.88
N ARG A 39 0.16 -7.19 -43.64
CA ARG A 39 -0.37 -8.11 -44.68
C ARG A 39 -1.13 -9.27 -44.02
N GLY A 40 -2.32 -9.56 -44.52
CA GLY A 40 -3.19 -10.62 -44.04
C GLY A 40 -2.80 -12.02 -44.55
N ASP A 41 -3.29 -13.04 -43.86
CA ASP A 41 -3.64 -14.33 -44.47
C ASP A 41 -4.56 -15.15 -43.51
N PRO A 42 -5.39 -16.08 -44.05
CA PRO A 42 -6.58 -16.58 -43.38
C PRO A 42 -6.37 -17.84 -42.53
N LYS A 43 -7.28 -17.96 -41.55
CA LYS A 43 -7.79 -19.16 -40.86
C LYS A 43 -7.09 -20.49 -41.18
N ARG A 44 -6.33 -21.00 -40.19
CA ARG A 44 -6.02 -22.43 -40.07
C ARG A 44 -6.79 -23.05 -38.90
N PRO A 45 -7.34 -24.27 -39.06
CA PRO A 45 -8.10 -24.95 -38.01
C PRO A 45 -7.16 -25.48 -36.93
N TRP A 46 -7.49 -25.22 -35.67
CA TRP A 46 -6.74 -25.66 -34.51
C TRP A 46 -7.05 -27.14 -34.23
N LYS A 47 -6.21 -28.04 -34.75
CA LYS A 47 -6.11 -29.43 -34.28
C LYS A 47 -5.02 -29.51 -33.22
N GLY A 48 -5.36 -30.02 -32.05
CA GLY A 48 -4.48 -30.09 -30.90
C GLY A 48 -3.36 -31.13 -31.02
N ARG A 49 -2.24 -30.85 -30.35
CA ARG A 49 -1.44 -31.81 -29.57
C ARG A 49 -0.20 -31.11 -29.00
N GLY A 50 0.09 -31.38 -27.73
CA GLY A 50 1.46 -31.42 -27.21
C GLY A 50 2.17 -30.09 -27.05
N GLY A 51 1.73 -29.28 -26.11
CA GLY A 51 2.57 -28.24 -25.52
C GLY A 51 2.55 -28.41 -24.02
N THR A 52 3.62 -28.99 -23.47
CA THR A 52 3.98 -28.83 -22.05
C THR A 52 4.10 -27.35 -21.76
N THR A 53 2.96 -26.71 -21.45
CA THR A 53 2.94 -25.37 -20.89
C THR A 53 3.54 -25.49 -19.51
N ALA A 54 4.82 -25.14 -19.39
CA ALA A 54 5.40 -24.76 -18.12
C ALA A 54 4.43 -23.75 -17.50
N SER A 55 3.64 -24.23 -16.54
CA SER A 55 2.75 -23.35 -15.79
C SER A 55 3.66 -22.28 -15.18
N PRO A 56 3.37 -20.98 -15.35
CA PRO A 56 4.16 -19.95 -14.70
C PRO A 56 4.21 -20.32 -13.23
N ILE A 57 5.42 -20.57 -12.70
CA ILE A 57 5.65 -20.99 -11.31
C ILE A 57 4.78 -20.05 -10.48
N ALA A 58 3.71 -20.61 -9.90
CA ALA A 58 2.73 -19.81 -9.21
C ALA A 58 3.48 -19.20 -8.03
N ARG A 59 3.80 -17.90 -8.13
CA ARG A 59 4.49 -17.21 -7.04
C ARG A 59 3.66 -17.46 -5.78
N GLU A 60 4.29 -18.08 -4.80
CA GLU A 60 3.62 -18.37 -3.55
C GLU A 60 3.03 -17.08 -3.00
N ARG A 61 1.80 -17.15 -2.51
CA ARG A 61 1.15 -15.98 -1.93
C ARG A 61 1.96 -15.57 -0.69
N PRO A 62 2.22 -14.27 -0.47
CA PRO A 62 2.82 -13.84 0.77
C PRO A 62 1.99 -14.33 1.97
N THR A 63 2.61 -14.43 3.13
CA THR A 63 1.95 -14.83 4.37
C THR A 63 2.06 -13.75 5.44
N HIS A 64 3.10 -12.92 5.36
CA HIS A 64 3.38 -11.86 6.33
C HIS A 64 3.79 -10.56 5.62
N PHE A 65 3.77 -9.46 6.36
CA PHE A 65 4.28 -8.18 5.90
C PHE A 65 4.84 -7.37 7.06
N ILE A 66 5.82 -6.52 6.77
CA ILE A 66 6.35 -5.53 7.72
C ILE A 66 5.52 -4.26 7.54
N SER A 67 5.14 -3.62 8.64
CA SER A 67 4.25 -2.48 8.63
C SER A 67 4.55 -1.42 9.67
N ILE A 68 4.23 -0.18 9.32
CA ILE A 68 4.05 0.93 10.26
C ILE A 68 2.54 1.03 10.53
N PRO A 69 2.07 0.65 11.73
CA PRO A 69 0.65 0.78 12.08
C PRO A 69 0.26 2.25 12.21
N LEU A 70 -0.92 2.61 11.72
CA LEU A 70 -1.49 3.97 11.82
C LEU A 70 -2.82 3.99 12.57
N ASP A 71 -3.31 2.85 13.05
CA ASP A 71 -4.60 2.70 13.72
C ASP A 71 -4.67 3.42 15.08
N HIS A 72 -3.54 3.66 15.73
CA HIS A 72 -3.47 4.39 16.99
C HIS A 72 -3.29 5.91 16.79
N VAL A 73 -3.08 6.39 15.55
CA VAL A 73 -2.98 7.82 15.25
C VAL A 73 -4.41 8.39 15.11
N VAL A 74 -5.02 8.77 16.23
CA VAL A 74 -6.44 9.13 16.34
C VAL A 74 -6.84 10.26 15.38
N SER A 75 -6.02 11.30 15.24
CA SER A 75 -6.29 12.41 14.33
C SER A 75 -6.36 11.95 12.88
N PHE A 76 -5.40 11.14 12.44
CA PHE A 76 -5.33 10.61 11.08
C PHE A 76 -6.48 9.65 10.78
N THR A 77 -6.73 8.68 11.66
CA THR A 77 -7.83 7.71 11.51
C THR A 77 -9.19 8.39 11.45
N THR A 78 -9.43 9.39 12.30
CA THR A 78 -10.66 10.20 12.29
C THR A 78 -10.82 10.95 10.97
N GLN A 79 -9.76 11.58 10.48
CA GLN A 79 -9.78 12.31 9.21
C GLN A 79 -10.03 11.38 8.02
N VAL A 80 -9.43 10.19 7.98
CA VAL A 80 -9.70 9.18 6.94
C VAL A 80 -11.16 8.71 7.02
N SER A 81 -11.72 8.50 8.21
CA SER A 81 -13.14 8.16 8.37
C SER A 81 -14.05 9.26 7.84
N GLN A 82 -13.86 10.51 8.26
CA GLN A 82 -14.66 11.65 7.80
C GLN A 82 -14.56 11.83 6.28
N PHE A 83 -13.36 11.72 5.74
CA PHE A 83 -13.12 11.78 4.30
C PHE A 83 -13.92 10.70 3.55
N THR A 84 -13.77 9.44 3.96
CA THR A 84 -14.45 8.32 3.28
C THR A 84 -15.96 8.32 3.46
N ASP A 85 -16.47 8.76 4.62
CA ASP A 85 -17.91 8.93 4.85
C ASP A 85 -18.50 10.04 3.97
N THR A 86 -17.76 11.13 3.78
CA THR A 86 -18.17 12.22 2.89
C THR A 86 -18.22 11.76 1.43
N LEU A 87 -17.23 10.99 0.97
CA LEU A 87 -17.27 10.40 -0.38
C LEU A 87 -18.44 9.42 -0.58
N LEU A 88 -18.76 8.62 0.45
CA LEU A 88 -19.89 7.69 0.40
C LEU A 88 -21.25 8.40 0.38
N ALA A 89 -21.33 9.60 0.97
CA ALA A 89 -22.53 10.44 0.99
C ALA A 89 -22.68 11.35 -0.24
N ALA A 90 -21.75 11.28 -1.21
CA ALA A 90 -21.79 12.10 -2.41
C ALA A 90 -23.10 11.94 -3.19
N SER A 91 -23.58 13.05 -3.77
CA SER A 91 -24.77 13.09 -4.60
C SER A 91 -24.46 13.83 -5.92
N PRO A 92 -24.53 13.14 -7.08
CA PRO A 92 -24.87 11.73 -7.25
C PRO A 92 -23.81 10.78 -6.63
N PRO A 93 -24.19 9.54 -6.27
CA PRO A 93 -23.25 8.56 -5.76
C PRO A 93 -22.10 8.27 -6.72
N ILE A 94 -20.89 8.13 -6.19
CA ILE A 94 -19.69 7.82 -6.97
C ILE A 94 -19.77 6.37 -7.47
N THR A 95 -19.64 6.18 -8.78
CA THR A 95 -19.75 4.88 -9.43
C THR A 95 -18.73 3.89 -8.86
N GLY A 96 -19.24 2.73 -8.44
CA GLY A 96 -18.43 1.64 -7.91
C GLY A 96 -17.86 1.88 -6.52
N LEU A 97 -18.15 2.99 -5.86
CA LEU A 97 -17.76 3.25 -4.48
C LEU A 97 -18.85 2.77 -3.52
N ASP A 98 -18.48 1.90 -2.58
CA ASP A 98 -19.38 1.41 -1.54
C ASP A 98 -18.60 1.11 -0.24
N ARG A 99 -19.31 0.95 0.88
CA ARG A 99 -18.68 0.79 2.19
C ARG A 99 -17.82 -0.48 2.32
N SER A 100 -18.07 -1.52 1.51
CA SER A 100 -17.33 -2.79 1.62
C SER A 100 -15.89 -2.71 1.11
N ILE A 101 -15.58 -1.70 0.29
CA ILE A 101 -14.23 -1.48 -0.27
C ILE A 101 -13.42 -0.44 0.51
N ILE A 102 -14.01 0.23 1.50
CA ILE A 102 -13.32 1.15 2.40
C ILE A 102 -12.48 0.36 3.40
N ILE A 103 -11.23 0.76 3.58
CA ILE A 103 -10.36 0.21 4.60
C ILE A 103 -10.79 0.75 5.96
N SER A 104 -11.11 -0.16 6.89
CA SER A 104 -11.40 0.21 8.29
C SER A 104 -10.22 1.00 8.89
N PRO A 105 -10.48 2.05 9.68
CA PRO A 105 -9.43 2.82 10.36
C PRO A 105 -8.47 1.95 11.18
N ASN A 106 -8.99 0.88 11.80
CA ASN A 106 -8.20 -0.10 12.57
C ASN A 106 -7.25 -0.95 11.70
N ARG A 107 -7.31 -0.81 10.37
CA ARG A 107 -6.46 -1.52 9.41
C ARG A 107 -5.51 -0.59 8.68
N LEU A 108 -5.50 0.71 8.99
CA LEU A 108 -4.59 1.65 8.34
C LEU A 108 -3.16 1.35 8.76
N HIS A 109 -2.29 1.18 7.77
CA HIS A 109 -0.87 0.93 7.94
C HIS A 109 -0.13 1.32 6.67
N LEU A 110 1.19 1.50 6.77
CA LEU A 110 2.11 1.53 5.63
C LEU A 110 2.78 0.16 5.52
N THR A 111 2.76 -0.45 4.33
CA THR A 111 3.47 -1.71 4.09
C THR A 111 4.90 -1.42 3.66
N LEU A 112 5.88 -1.99 4.37
CA LEU A 112 7.30 -1.87 4.05
C LEU A 112 7.83 -3.02 3.21
N GLY A 113 7.10 -4.15 3.17
CA GLY A 113 7.50 -5.33 2.43
C GLY A 113 6.63 -6.52 2.75
N VAL A 114 6.43 -7.40 1.76
CA VAL A 114 5.68 -8.65 1.92
C VAL A 114 6.65 -9.82 1.92
N MET A 115 6.37 -10.81 2.76
CA MET A 115 7.24 -11.95 3.03
C MET A 115 6.44 -13.25 2.99
N ASN A 116 7.14 -14.36 2.81
CA ASN A 116 6.57 -15.69 2.86
C ASN A 116 7.25 -16.53 3.94
N LEU A 117 6.73 -16.40 5.16
CA LEU A 117 7.30 -16.99 6.37
C LEU A 117 6.53 -18.23 6.80
N THR A 118 7.25 -19.22 7.34
CA THR A 118 6.69 -20.37 8.07
C THR A 118 6.58 -20.10 9.57
N THR A 119 5.63 -20.76 10.21
CA THR A 119 5.60 -20.92 11.67
C THR A 119 6.36 -22.19 12.03
N GLU A 120 7.26 -22.12 13.00
CA GLU A 120 8.14 -23.23 13.41
C GLU A 120 7.36 -24.51 13.79
N GLU A 121 6.08 -24.38 14.17
CA GLU A 121 5.17 -25.50 14.46
C GLU A 121 4.99 -26.51 13.32
N HIS A 122 5.35 -26.17 12.08
CA HIS A 122 5.17 -27.04 10.92
C HIS A 122 6.43 -27.85 10.53
N GLU A 123 7.59 -27.61 11.15
CA GLU A 123 8.82 -28.37 10.85
C GLU A 123 8.87 -29.72 11.58
N SER A 124 8.05 -29.92 12.60
CA SER A 124 8.03 -31.17 13.40
C SER A 124 7.20 -32.31 12.78
N ARG A 125 6.54 -32.09 11.63
CA ARG A 125 5.81 -33.12 10.87
C ARG A 125 6.51 -33.41 9.54
N GLY A 126 7.76 -33.85 9.62
CA GLY A 126 8.46 -34.41 8.47
C GLY A 126 7.75 -35.66 7.93
N PRO A 127 7.64 -35.85 6.61
CA PRO A 127 7.32 -37.14 6.03
C PRO A 127 8.46 -38.12 6.35
N LEU A 128 8.17 -39.16 7.13
CA LEU A 128 8.97 -40.38 7.16
C LEU A 128 8.85 -41.02 5.77
N ALA A 129 9.73 -40.67 4.82
CA ALA A 129 9.85 -41.40 3.57
C ALA A 129 11.23 -41.20 2.92
N ASP A 130 12.06 -42.16 3.28
CA ASP A 130 12.95 -42.93 2.41
C ASP A 130 14.26 -42.32 1.89
N SER A 131 15.29 -43.13 2.09
CA SER A 131 16.69 -42.82 1.95
C SER A 131 17.12 -43.21 0.55
N SER A 132 17.13 -42.26 -0.39
CA SER A 132 17.80 -42.47 -1.67
C SER A 132 18.43 -41.18 -2.19
N GLN A 133 19.72 -41.06 -1.87
CA GLN A 133 20.84 -40.58 -2.69
C GLN A 133 20.64 -39.40 -3.65
N GLY A 134 21.47 -38.39 -3.44
CA GLY A 134 22.31 -37.87 -4.51
C GLY A 134 21.73 -36.71 -5.33
N GLY A 135 21.53 -35.56 -4.69
CA GLY A 135 21.32 -34.29 -5.39
C GLY A 135 21.63 -33.12 -4.47
N THR A 136 22.80 -32.52 -4.63
CA THR A 136 23.20 -31.26 -3.98
C THR A 136 22.45 -30.09 -4.62
N ASP A 137 21.12 -30.08 -4.48
CA ASP A 137 20.32 -28.88 -4.71
C ASP A 137 20.09 -28.22 -3.36
N SER A 138 20.75 -27.08 -3.17
CA SER A 138 20.54 -26.14 -2.07
C SER A 138 19.06 -25.75 -2.00
N LYS A 139 18.23 -26.56 -1.34
CA LYS A 139 16.91 -26.14 -0.85
C LYS A 139 17.16 -25.03 0.17
N SER A 140 17.10 -23.79 -0.31
CA SER A 140 17.02 -22.61 0.55
C SER A 140 15.92 -22.87 1.58
N SER A 141 16.32 -23.01 2.85
CA SER A 141 15.39 -23.21 3.95
C SER A 141 14.41 -22.04 3.96
N ARG A 142 13.12 -22.37 4.09
CA ARG A 142 12.08 -21.35 4.09
C ARG A 142 12.24 -20.49 5.34
N LYS A 143 12.24 -19.17 5.16
CA LYS A 143 12.42 -18.22 6.25
C LYS A 143 11.29 -18.34 7.29
N THR A 144 11.62 -18.25 8.57
CA THR A 144 10.64 -18.34 9.66
C THR A 144 10.21 -16.96 10.18
N VAL A 145 9.10 -16.93 10.93
CA VAL A 145 8.69 -15.73 11.67
C VAL A 145 9.74 -15.30 12.69
N ALA A 146 10.38 -16.24 13.38
CA ALA A 146 11.38 -15.95 14.39
C ALA A 146 12.64 -15.32 13.79
N GLU A 147 13.12 -15.83 12.65
CA GLU A 147 14.26 -15.24 11.93
C GLU A 147 13.96 -13.79 11.46
N ALA A 148 12.75 -13.56 10.95
CA ALA A 148 12.34 -12.22 10.52
C ALA A 148 12.24 -11.24 11.70
N LEU A 149 11.75 -11.70 12.84
CA LEU A 149 11.72 -10.91 14.07
C LEU A 149 13.12 -10.64 14.60
N ALA A 150 14.01 -11.64 14.59
CA ALA A 150 15.40 -11.47 15.00
C ALA A 150 16.10 -10.39 14.15
N LEU A 151 15.89 -10.39 12.83
CA LEU A 151 16.41 -9.35 11.93
C LEU A 151 15.82 -7.97 12.25
N LEU A 152 14.51 -7.88 12.50
CA LEU A 152 13.88 -6.61 12.88
C LEU A 152 14.45 -6.09 14.22
N HIS A 153 14.65 -6.97 15.19
CA HIS A 153 15.25 -6.63 16.49
C HIS A 153 16.71 -6.18 16.33
N SER A 154 17.51 -6.80 15.45
CA SER A 154 18.89 -6.37 15.21
C SER A 154 18.98 -4.97 14.58
N LEU A 155 17.92 -4.51 13.90
CA LEU A 155 17.84 -3.17 13.33
C LEU A 155 17.40 -2.11 14.34
N LYS A 156 16.88 -2.49 15.52
CA LYS A 156 16.39 -1.54 16.52
C LYS A 156 17.45 -0.51 16.96
N PRO A 157 18.71 -0.87 17.28
CA PRO A 157 19.73 0.12 17.65
C PRO A 157 20.02 1.13 16.54
N TYR A 158 19.97 0.70 15.27
CA TYR A 158 20.12 1.58 14.12
C TYR A 158 18.95 2.57 14.01
N VAL A 159 17.71 2.10 14.21
CA VAL A 159 16.51 2.95 14.23
C VAL A 159 16.62 4.00 15.34
N GLU A 160 16.93 3.58 16.57
CA GLU A 160 17.04 4.47 17.72
C GLU A 160 18.15 5.53 17.54
N SER A 161 19.31 5.11 17.04
CA SER A 161 20.44 5.99 16.78
C SER A 161 20.13 7.01 15.67
N THR A 162 19.59 6.54 14.55
CA THR A 162 19.27 7.40 13.40
C THR A 162 18.18 8.40 13.75
N LEU A 163 17.14 7.98 14.48
CA LEU A 163 16.06 8.85 14.91
C LEU A 163 16.39 9.65 16.19
N GLN A 164 17.54 9.41 16.83
CA GLN A 164 17.92 10.08 18.09
C GLN A 164 16.84 9.92 19.18
N GLY A 165 16.24 8.73 19.26
CA GLY A 165 15.13 8.43 20.18
C GLY A 165 13.79 9.11 19.84
N GLN A 166 13.71 9.85 18.72
CA GLN A 166 12.47 10.46 18.25
C GLN A 166 11.58 9.45 17.50
N PRO A 167 10.26 9.69 17.45
CA PRO A 167 9.36 8.91 16.61
C PRO A 167 9.68 9.10 15.11
N LEU A 168 9.26 8.14 14.28
CA LEU A 168 9.12 8.39 12.85
C LEU A 168 8.15 9.55 12.64
N GLN A 169 8.49 10.44 11.71
CA GLN A 169 7.71 11.60 11.30
C GLN A 169 7.34 11.46 9.83
N LEU A 170 6.09 11.13 9.52
CA LEU A 170 5.68 10.83 8.14
C LEU A 170 4.64 11.82 7.63
N CYS A 171 4.95 12.49 6.52
CA CYS A 171 4.02 13.34 5.81
C CYS A 171 3.28 12.50 4.75
N LEU A 172 1.95 12.38 4.87
CA LEU A 172 1.09 11.73 3.86
C LEU A 172 0.18 12.80 3.25
N ASP A 173 0.66 13.50 2.21
CA ASP A 173 0.02 14.70 1.65
C ASP A 173 -0.49 14.55 0.21
N GLU A 174 -0.59 13.32 -0.29
CA GLU A 174 -1.11 13.02 -1.63
C GLU A 174 -2.11 11.87 -1.59
N PHE A 175 -3.27 12.08 -2.22
CA PHE A 175 -4.12 10.98 -2.69
C PHE A 175 -3.65 10.50 -4.05
N ALA A 176 -3.49 9.19 -4.20
CA ALA A 176 -3.17 8.60 -5.50
C ALA A 176 -3.72 7.19 -5.62
N VAL A 177 -3.62 6.64 -6.84
CA VAL A 177 -4.09 5.29 -7.17
C VAL A 177 -2.94 4.41 -7.64
N MET A 178 -3.00 3.10 -7.38
CA MET A 178 -1.93 2.18 -7.80
C MET A 178 -1.89 1.96 -9.32
N LYS A 179 -3.06 1.83 -9.93
CA LYS A 179 -3.25 1.66 -11.38
C LYS A 179 -4.56 2.34 -11.75
N ARG A 180 -4.52 3.14 -12.81
CA ARG A 180 -5.68 3.82 -13.38
C ARG A 180 -5.91 3.28 -14.79
N SER A 181 -7.16 2.95 -15.12
CA SER A 181 -7.53 2.61 -16.50
C SER A 181 -7.56 3.86 -17.37
N PRO A 182 -7.56 3.74 -18.72
CA PRO A 182 -7.76 4.87 -19.61
C PRO A 182 -9.13 5.57 -19.40
N SER A 183 -10.14 4.84 -18.93
CA SER A 183 -11.46 5.37 -18.54
C SER A 183 -11.45 6.11 -17.19
N GLY A 184 -10.32 6.16 -16.49
CA GLY A 184 -10.19 6.84 -15.21
C GLY A 184 -10.64 6.02 -13.99
N GLU A 185 -10.87 4.72 -14.15
CA GLU A 185 -11.28 3.81 -13.08
C GLU A 185 -10.06 3.26 -12.33
N ALA A 186 -10.23 2.92 -11.05
CA ALA A 186 -9.16 2.37 -10.22
C ALA A 186 -9.67 1.28 -9.25
N ASP A 187 -8.75 0.42 -8.82
CA ASP A 187 -9.02 -0.63 -7.83
C ASP A 187 -8.50 -0.30 -6.43
N VAL A 188 -7.48 0.56 -6.34
CA VAL A 188 -6.80 0.89 -5.08
C VAL A 188 -6.51 2.38 -5.04
N MET A 189 -7.04 3.05 -4.02
CA MET A 189 -6.69 4.42 -3.64
C MET A 189 -5.93 4.41 -2.32
N TYR A 190 -4.94 5.27 -2.20
CA TYR A 190 -4.11 5.39 -1.00
C TYR A 190 -3.75 6.85 -0.70
N VAL A 191 -3.31 7.10 0.53
CA VAL A 191 -2.60 8.34 0.92
C VAL A 191 -1.12 8.04 1.03
N GLY A 192 -0.27 8.89 0.47
CA GLY A 192 1.18 8.75 0.49
C GLY A 192 1.90 10.09 0.54
N PRO A 193 3.24 10.09 0.68
CA PRO A 193 4.04 11.29 0.50
C PRO A 193 4.08 11.70 -0.98
N THR A 194 3.85 12.99 -1.26
CA THR A 194 4.01 13.56 -2.61
C THR A 194 5.46 13.40 -3.08
N PRO A 195 5.73 12.71 -4.21
CA PRO A 195 7.08 12.57 -4.75
C PRO A 195 7.70 13.92 -5.14
N GLY A 196 9.00 14.09 -4.90
CA GLY A 196 9.77 15.26 -5.36
C GLY A 196 9.43 16.59 -4.68
N ARG A 197 8.46 16.63 -3.76
CA ARG A 197 8.17 17.83 -2.96
C ARG A 197 9.16 17.92 -1.79
N PRO A 198 9.74 19.11 -1.49
CA PRO A 198 10.53 19.31 -0.28
C PRO A 198 9.74 18.93 0.96
N LYS A 199 10.39 18.22 1.89
CA LYS A 199 9.81 17.77 3.15
C LYS A 199 10.67 18.24 4.31
N ALA A 200 10.08 18.24 5.50
CA ALA A 200 10.80 18.46 6.75
C ALA A 200 11.94 17.44 6.89
N GLU A 201 13.04 17.83 7.53
CA GLU A 201 14.21 16.97 7.69
C GLU A 201 13.86 15.66 8.40
N GLU A 202 12.97 15.73 9.39
CA GLU A 202 12.47 14.59 10.16
C GLU A 202 11.75 13.57 9.26
N HIS A 203 11.06 14.05 8.22
CA HIS A 203 10.43 13.16 7.24
C HIS A 203 11.46 12.42 6.40
N THR A 204 12.43 13.14 5.85
CA THR A 204 13.50 12.55 5.05
C THR A 204 14.25 11.49 5.86
N ARG A 205 14.65 11.84 7.09
CA ARG A 205 15.31 10.92 8.03
C ARG A 205 14.46 9.67 8.31
N SER A 206 13.15 9.84 8.50
CA SER A 206 12.22 8.72 8.71
C SER A 206 12.11 7.82 7.48
N VAL A 207 12.03 8.41 6.28
CA VAL A 207 11.99 7.66 5.01
C VAL A 207 13.30 6.90 4.79
N ASP A 208 14.45 7.48 5.15
CA ASP A 208 15.75 6.81 5.04
C ASP A 208 15.82 5.57 5.93
N VAL A 209 15.40 5.68 7.20
CA VAL A 209 15.30 4.53 8.12
C VAL A 209 14.41 3.44 7.53
N ILE A 210 13.23 3.81 7.05
CA ILE A 210 12.25 2.88 6.48
C ILE A 210 12.80 2.19 5.23
N THR A 211 13.48 2.95 4.36
CA THR A 211 14.11 2.44 3.14
C THR A 211 15.26 1.48 3.47
N ASN A 212 16.07 1.81 4.48
CA ASN A 212 17.14 0.93 4.96
C ASN A 212 16.59 -0.40 5.47
N ILE A 213 15.54 -0.37 6.31
CA ILE A 213 14.88 -1.59 6.80
C ILE A 213 14.37 -2.45 5.64
N ASN A 214 13.64 -1.86 4.67
CA ASN A 214 13.19 -2.58 3.49
C ASN A 214 14.36 -3.23 2.74
N LYS A 215 15.42 -2.46 2.48
CA LYS A 215 16.63 -2.93 1.80
C LYS A 215 17.28 -4.10 2.54
N THR A 216 17.46 -4.00 3.86
CA THR A 216 18.05 -5.08 4.66
C THR A 216 17.22 -6.36 4.59
N PHE A 217 15.89 -6.26 4.62
CA PHE A 217 15.03 -7.44 4.48
C PHE A 217 15.07 -8.05 3.07
N ILE A 218 15.26 -7.25 2.02
CA ILE A 218 15.52 -7.75 0.66
C ILE A 218 16.86 -8.48 0.61
N GLU A 219 17.93 -7.87 1.13
CA GLU A 219 19.29 -8.42 1.13
C GLU A 219 19.40 -9.74 1.91
N ASN A 220 18.60 -9.90 2.97
CA ASN A 220 18.53 -11.14 3.76
C ASN A 220 17.55 -12.18 3.19
N GLY A 221 16.97 -11.93 2.02
CA GLY A 221 16.11 -12.87 1.29
C GLY A 221 14.70 -13.05 1.88
N PHE A 222 14.24 -12.15 2.76
CA PHE A 222 12.89 -12.20 3.32
C PHE A 222 11.84 -11.61 2.36
N ILE A 223 12.19 -10.53 1.68
CA ILE A 223 11.34 -9.86 0.68
C ILE A 223 11.87 -10.19 -0.71
N THR A 224 11.02 -10.77 -1.56
CA THR A 224 11.38 -11.13 -2.95
C THR A 224 10.98 -10.06 -3.98
N ASP A 225 10.17 -9.07 -3.58
CA ASP A 225 9.82 -7.94 -4.42
C ASP A 225 10.92 -6.89 -4.37
N THR A 226 11.64 -6.74 -5.49
CA THR A 226 12.81 -5.85 -5.63
C THR A 226 12.46 -4.48 -6.19
N ARG A 227 11.16 -4.18 -6.39
CA ARG A 227 10.73 -2.86 -6.87
C ARG A 227 11.02 -1.80 -5.79
N PRO A 228 11.24 -0.53 -6.18
CA PRO A 228 11.43 0.55 -5.21
C PRO A 228 10.28 0.63 -4.21
N LEU A 229 10.61 0.84 -2.93
CA LEU A 229 9.63 0.98 -1.87
C LEU A 229 8.74 2.19 -2.14
N LYS A 230 7.43 1.96 -2.18
CA LYS A 230 6.42 3.01 -2.30
C LYS A 230 5.63 3.09 -1.01
N LEU A 231 5.85 4.13 -0.21
CA LEU A 231 5.07 4.36 0.99
C LEU A 231 3.64 4.75 0.61
N HIS A 232 2.68 3.98 1.09
CA HIS A 232 1.27 4.23 0.86
C HIS A 232 0.43 3.60 1.97
N CYS A 233 -0.59 4.34 2.41
CA CYS A 233 -1.65 3.86 3.27
C CYS A 233 -2.92 3.66 2.44
N THR A 234 -3.29 2.40 2.18
CA THR A 234 -4.49 2.12 1.38
C THR A 234 -5.76 2.55 2.11
N VAL A 235 -6.61 3.33 1.45
CA VAL A 235 -7.90 3.81 1.97
C VAL A 235 -9.08 3.12 1.29
N ILE A 236 -8.95 2.81 0.00
CA ILE A 236 -9.97 2.10 -0.78
C ILE A 236 -9.32 0.94 -1.51
N ASN A 237 -9.92 -0.25 -1.44
CA ASN A 237 -9.45 -1.43 -2.15
C ASN A 237 -10.59 -2.35 -2.57
N THR A 238 -10.84 -2.43 -3.87
CA THR A 238 -11.94 -3.21 -4.46
C THR A 238 -11.81 -4.72 -4.27
N SER A 239 -10.60 -5.22 -3.92
CA SER A 239 -10.41 -6.63 -3.58
C SER A 239 -11.14 -7.06 -2.30
N HIS A 240 -11.56 -6.12 -1.46
CA HIS A 240 -12.34 -6.38 -0.26
C HIS A 240 -13.85 -6.41 -0.50
N ARG A 241 -14.31 -6.07 -1.70
CA ARG A 241 -15.73 -6.05 -2.04
C ARG A 241 -16.35 -7.41 -1.73
N LYS A 242 -17.33 -7.44 -0.84
CA LYS A 242 -18.09 -8.66 -0.53
C LYS A 242 -19.14 -8.85 -1.62
N THR A 243 -19.13 -10.00 -2.27
CA THR A 243 -20.16 -10.36 -3.27
C THR A 243 -21.22 -11.20 -2.55
N ALA A 244 -22.50 -10.94 -2.85
CA ALA A 244 -23.63 -11.59 -2.16
C ALA A 244 -23.65 -13.13 -2.31
N GLN A 245 -22.92 -13.68 -3.28
CA GLN A 245 -22.90 -15.12 -3.59
C GLN A 245 -21.55 -15.82 -3.34
N GLY A 246 -20.60 -15.19 -2.63
CA GLY A 246 -19.30 -15.83 -2.32
C GLY A 246 -18.43 -16.22 -3.53
N GLY A 247 -18.92 -15.97 -4.74
CA GLY A 247 -18.23 -16.20 -6.00
C GLY A 247 -17.23 -15.08 -6.30
N ARG A 248 -16.17 -15.45 -6.99
CA ARG A 248 -15.11 -14.55 -7.46
C ARG A 248 -15.63 -13.77 -8.68
N THR A 249 -16.59 -12.88 -8.47
CA THR A 249 -17.07 -11.97 -9.53
C THR A 249 -15.90 -11.07 -9.98
N ARG A 250 -15.95 -10.64 -11.25
CA ARG A 250 -15.01 -9.66 -11.79
C ARG A 250 -14.97 -8.45 -10.84
N ARG A 251 -13.76 -8.03 -10.45
CA ARG A 251 -13.59 -6.84 -9.61
C ARG A 251 -14.26 -5.65 -10.31
N THR A 252 -15.17 -5.00 -9.61
CA THR A 252 -15.77 -3.74 -10.05
C THR A 252 -14.85 -2.62 -9.55
N PRO A 253 -14.25 -1.82 -10.43
CA PRO A 253 -13.45 -0.67 -10.03
C PRO A 253 -14.36 0.47 -9.52
N PHE A 254 -13.77 1.48 -8.87
CA PHE A 254 -14.45 2.75 -8.57
C PHE A 254 -13.99 3.84 -9.55
N SER A 255 -14.82 4.85 -9.77
CA SER A 255 -14.49 5.99 -10.63
C SER A 255 -13.60 7.00 -9.90
N MET A 256 -12.29 7.02 -10.23
CA MET A 256 -11.37 8.00 -9.64
C MET A 256 -11.66 9.41 -10.18
N SER A 257 -12.07 9.54 -11.45
CA SER A 257 -12.41 10.84 -12.04
C SER A 257 -13.58 11.52 -11.31
N GLN A 258 -14.59 10.75 -10.88
CA GLN A 258 -15.69 11.30 -10.07
C GLN A 258 -15.25 11.69 -8.66
N ILE A 259 -14.28 10.97 -8.05
CA ILE A 259 -13.68 11.39 -6.78
C ILE A 259 -12.94 12.73 -6.97
N GLU A 260 -12.13 12.86 -8.02
CA GLU A 260 -11.38 14.10 -8.31
C GLU A 260 -12.32 15.28 -8.56
N GLU A 261 -13.38 15.08 -9.34
CA GLU A 261 -14.42 16.07 -9.58
C GLU A 261 -15.11 16.47 -8.27
N PHE A 262 -15.50 15.48 -7.44
CA PHE A 262 -16.11 15.72 -6.14
C PHE A 262 -15.20 16.55 -5.22
N LEU A 263 -13.90 16.24 -5.16
CA LEU A 263 -12.93 16.99 -4.36
C LEU A 263 -12.67 18.39 -4.89
N THR A 264 -12.75 18.57 -6.21
CA THR A 264 -12.66 19.89 -6.85
C THR A 264 -13.84 20.77 -6.46
N GLN A 265 -15.06 20.19 -6.43
CA GLN A 265 -16.28 20.88 -6.03
C GLN A 265 -16.38 21.07 -4.51
N ASN A 266 -15.78 20.16 -3.73
CA ASN A 266 -15.83 20.15 -2.26
C ASN A 266 -14.42 20.14 -1.65
N PRO A 267 -13.64 21.22 -1.82
CA PRO A 267 -12.21 21.26 -1.44
C PRO A 267 -11.97 21.00 0.06
N HIS A 268 -12.95 21.28 0.91
CA HIS A 268 -12.86 21.05 2.36
C HIS A 268 -13.00 19.56 2.75
N THR A 269 -13.40 18.67 1.84
CA THR A 269 -13.60 17.23 2.10
C THR A 269 -12.35 16.55 2.63
N ALA A 270 -11.18 16.90 2.09
CA ALA A 270 -9.90 16.36 2.55
C ALA A 270 -9.49 16.93 3.93
N GLY A 271 -10.11 18.03 4.38
CA GLY A 271 -9.79 18.70 5.64
C GLY A 271 -8.28 18.96 5.78
N THR A 272 -7.72 18.52 6.90
CA THR A 272 -6.27 18.55 7.17
C THR A 272 -5.56 17.24 6.85
N LEU A 273 -6.26 16.26 6.25
CA LEU A 273 -5.71 14.92 5.98
C LEU A 273 -4.46 14.97 5.09
N LEU A 274 -4.42 15.94 4.17
CA LEU A 274 -3.30 16.17 3.27
C LEU A 274 -2.45 17.39 3.65
N SER A 275 -2.49 17.82 4.92
CA SER A 275 -1.68 18.96 5.36
C SER A 275 -0.21 18.58 5.27
N PRO A 276 0.63 19.33 4.53
CA PRO A 276 2.08 19.05 4.48
C PRO A 276 2.76 19.23 5.85
N GLU A 277 2.12 19.97 6.76
CA GLU A 277 2.55 20.16 8.15
C GLU A 277 2.07 19.03 9.09
N GLY A 278 1.18 18.14 8.62
CA GLY A 278 0.59 17.06 9.41
C GLY A 278 1.49 15.83 9.51
N LEU A 279 2.63 15.96 10.19
CA LEU A 279 3.53 14.83 10.41
C LEU A 279 2.89 13.79 11.34
N LEU A 280 2.79 12.56 10.85
CA LEU A 280 2.36 11.41 11.63
C LEU A 280 3.53 10.94 12.49
N SER A 281 3.29 10.81 13.79
CA SER A 281 4.28 10.40 14.78
C SER A 281 4.08 8.94 15.17
N ILE A 282 5.05 8.05 14.87
CA ILE A 282 4.95 6.60 15.13
C ILE A 282 6.23 6.06 15.77
N ARG A 283 6.08 5.18 16.76
CA ARG A 283 7.19 4.59 17.55
C ARG A 283 7.30 3.07 17.44
N GLU A 284 6.64 2.47 16.47
CA GLU A 284 6.65 1.02 16.33
C GLU A 284 6.67 0.54 14.87
N LEU A 285 7.17 -0.69 14.70
CA LEU A 285 7.13 -1.47 13.48
C LEU A 285 6.66 -2.87 13.80
N ASN A 286 5.78 -3.41 12.96
CA ASN A 286 5.14 -4.70 13.21
C ASN A 286 5.34 -5.66 12.03
N ILE A 287 5.65 -6.91 12.34
CA ILE A 287 5.46 -8.03 11.42
C ILE A 287 4.04 -8.56 11.64
N CYS A 288 3.24 -8.54 10.59
CA CYS A 288 1.81 -8.85 10.66
C CYS A 288 1.48 -10.08 9.79
N ARG A 289 0.56 -10.92 10.25
CA ARG A 289 0.02 -12.05 9.50
C ARG A 289 -1.02 -11.57 8.48
N MET A 290 -0.77 -11.81 7.20
CA MET A 290 -1.68 -11.41 6.13
C MET A 290 -3.00 -12.18 6.18
N GLY A 291 -4.12 -11.48 5.96
CA GLY A 291 -5.46 -12.07 5.96
C GLY A 291 -6.05 -12.36 7.35
N SER A 292 -5.26 -12.24 8.42
CA SER A 292 -5.71 -12.43 9.80
C SER A 292 -6.15 -11.12 10.45
N ARG A 293 -7.09 -11.18 11.39
CA ARG A 293 -7.56 -10.01 12.16
C ARG A 293 -7.79 -10.36 13.63
N ASP A 294 -7.50 -9.43 14.53
CA ASP A 294 -7.84 -9.54 15.95
C ASP A 294 -9.31 -9.14 16.22
N LYS A 295 -9.73 -9.18 17.49
CA LYS A 295 -11.09 -8.83 17.91
C LYS A 295 -11.49 -7.38 17.63
N PHE A 296 -10.53 -6.49 17.36
CA PHE A 296 -10.74 -5.09 17.01
C PHE A 296 -10.64 -4.84 15.49
N GLY A 297 -10.42 -5.91 14.70
CA GLY A 297 -10.29 -5.82 13.25
C GLY A 297 -8.90 -5.40 12.75
N ARG A 298 -7.92 -5.25 13.64
CA ARG A 298 -6.52 -4.95 13.30
C ARG A 298 -5.84 -6.21 12.77
N TYR A 299 -4.77 -6.07 11.99
CA TYR A 299 -3.98 -7.24 11.60
C TYR A 299 -3.36 -7.92 12.82
N VAL A 300 -3.31 -9.25 12.83
CA VAL A 300 -2.65 -9.98 13.93
C VAL A 300 -1.14 -9.75 13.84
N LYS A 301 -0.58 -9.13 14.87
CA LYS A 301 0.85 -8.92 15.05
C LYS A 301 1.51 -10.25 15.43
N ALA A 302 2.49 -10.67 14.63
CA ALA A 302 3.38 -11.78 14.98
C ALA A 302 4.50 -11.32 15.93
N GLY A 303 4.89 -10.05 15.83
CA GLY A 303 5.88 -9.40 16.69
C GLY A 303 6.28 -8.05 16.11
N GLY A 304 7.25 -7.36 16.69
CA GLY A 304 7.67 -6.04 16.24
C GLY A 304 8.69 -5.40 17.16
N ILE A 305 9.12 -4.19 16.80
CA ILE A 305 9.97 -3.34 17.64
C ILE A 305 9.23 -2.06 17.99
N ALA A 306 9.56 -1.50 19.14
CA ALA A 306 9.17 -0.15 19.56
C ALA A 306 10.35 0.54 20.23
N TRP A 307 10.39 1.87 20.17
CA TRP A 307 11.46 2.71 20.72
C TRP A 307 10.95 4.06 21.21
#